data_AF-A0A0G4GSH5-F1
#
_entry.id   AF-A0A0G4GSH5-F1
#
_cell.length_a   1.000
_cell.length_b   1.000
_cell.length_c   1.000
_cell.angle_alpha   90.00
_cell.angle_beta   90.00
_cell.angle_gamma   90.00
#
_symmetry.space_group_name_H-M   'P 1'
#
loop_
_entity.id
_entity.type
_entity.pdbx_description
1 polymer ?
#
loop_
_entity_poly.entity_id
_entity_poly.type
_entity_poly.pdbx_seq_one_letter_code
_entity_poly.pdbx_strand_id
1 'polypeptide(L)'
;MQMSHADCILHSYWWTLGTTSSDAKNILKAGTDTVANWRCSFREAVGNESVSKGWMSPGQKIGGKTAEGEKIDVFMDETLCGHCKFHRGKPTTGVWIVGCVEKTEERKFFFVAVEDRHKARIQ
;
A
#
# COMPACT_ATOMS: atom_id res chain seq x y z
N MET A 1 7.03 22.10 -1.51
CA MET A 1 7.94 22.41 -0.38
C MET A 1 8.63 21.12 0.03
N GLN A 2 9.96 21.05 -0.07
CA GLN A 2 10.70 19.88 0.41
C GLN A 2 10.69 19.89 1.95
N MET A 3 10.53 18.71 2.56
CA MET A 3 10.54 18.54 4.00
C MET A 3 11.96 18.78 4.53
N SER A 4 12.12 19.72 5.46
CA SER A 4 13.42 19.95 6.09
C SER A 4 13.73 18.87 7.14
N HIS A 5 15.00 18.77 7.55
CA HIS A 5 15.38 17.86 8.64
C HIS A 5 14.67 18.17 9.95
N ALA A 6 14.40 19.45 10.24
CA ALA A 6 13.64 19.85 11.42
C ALA A 6 12.18 19.38 11.34
N ASP A 7 11.57 19.45 10.16
CA ASP A 7 10.20 18.97 9.92
C ASP A 7 10.10 17.45 10.12
N CYS A 8 11.13 16.68 9.72
CA CYS A 8 11.20 15.23 9.97
C CYS A 8 11.21 14.89 11.47
N ILE A 9 12.03 15.58 12.26
CA ILE A 9 12.17 15.36 13.71
C ILE A 9 10.87 15.73 14.43
N LEU A 10 10.23 16.81 13.99
CA LEU A 10 8.97 17.25 14.56
C LEU A 10 7.83 16.29 14.21
N HIS A 11 7.81 15.76 12.98
CA HIS A 11 6.87 14.73 12.56
C HIS A 11 7.02 13.42 13.34
N SER A 12 8.25 12.98 13.64
CA SER A 12 8.46 11.77 14.45
C SER A 12 7.97 11.95 15.88
N TYR A 13 8.23 13.10 16.50
CA TYR A 13 7.72 13.44 17.83
C TYR A 13 6.18 13.41 17.86
N TRP A 14 5.51 14.05 16.90
CA TRP A 14 4.05 14.05 16.81
C TRP A 14 3.44 12.69 16.51
N TRP A 15 4.14 11.86 15.73
CA TRP A 15 3.73 10.48 15.50
C TRP A 15 3.68 9.71 16.83
N THR A 16 4.71 9.85 17.67
CA THR A 16 4.76 9.19 18.98
C THR A 16 3.71 9.69 19.96
N LEU A 17 3.29 10.96 19.83
CA LEU A 17 2.23 11.57 20.64
C LEU A 17 0.81 11.29 20.12
N GLY A 18 0.65 10.65 18.96
CA GLY A 18 -0.66 10.41 18.36
C GLY A 18 -1.37 11.69 17.89
N THR A 19 -0.62 12.74 17.57
CA THR A 19 -1.18 14.05 17.16
C THR A 19 -2.01 13.93 15.88
N THR A 20 -3.11 14.68 15.75
CA THR A 20 -3.97 14.63 14.56
C THR A 20 -3.42 15.48 13.41
N SER A 21 -3.92 15.28 12.18
CA SER A 21 -3.48 16.06 11.00
C SER A 21 -3.87 17.54 11.14
N SER A 22 -4.99 17.80 11.81
CA SER A 22 -5.50 19.14 12.10
C SER A 22 -4.58 19.90 13.05
N ASP A 23 -4.08 19.23 14.08
CA ASP A 23 -3.14 19.84 15.02
C ASP A 23 -1.79 20.15 14.35
N ALA A 24 -1.26 19.18 13.57
CA ALA A 24 -0.03 19.39 12.81
C ALA A 24 -0.15 20.57 11.83
N LYS A 25 -1.31 20.73 11.18
CA LYS A 25 -1.61 21.88 10.33
C LYS A 25 -1.55 23.20 11.10
N ASN A 26 -2.20 23.25 12.26
CA ASN A 26 -2.27 24.46 13.08
C ASN A 26 -0.89 24.86 13.62
N ILE A 27 -0.05 23.88 13.98
CA ILE A 27 1.29 24.12 14.52
C ILE A 27 2.25 24.58 13.41
N LEU A 28 2.23 23.92 12.25
CA LEU A 28 3.13 24.23 11.13
C LEU A 28 2.70 25.44 10.30
N LYS A 29 1.45 25.88 10.46
CA LYS A 29 0.81 26.87 9.58
C LYS A 29 0.91 26.50 8.09
N ALA A 30 0.91 25.19 7.81
CA ALA A 30 1.04 24.65 6.46
C ALA A 30 -0.33 24.33 5.83
N GLY A 31 -0.38 24.16 4.51
CA GLY A 31 -1.58 23.71 3.81
C GLY A 31 -1.94 22.25 4.15
N THR A 32 -3.24 21.91 4.13
CA THR A 32 -3.73 20.55 4.44
C THR A 32 -3.04 19.49 3.58
N ASP A 33 -2.92 19.74 2.27
CA ASP A 33 -2.31 18.79 1.33
C ASP A 33 -0.80 18.62 1.59
N THR A 34 -0.14 19.69 2.03
CA THR A 34 1.28 19.64 2.39
C THR A 34 1.51 18.74 3.60
N VAL A 35 0.69 18.90 4.66
CA VAL A 35 0.77 18.07 5.86
C VAL A 35 0.43 16.61 5.55
N ALA A 36 -0.55 16.36 4.69
CA ALA A 36 -0.90 15.02 4.24
C ALA A 36 0.27 14.35 3.50
N ASN A 37 0.89 15.07 2.56
CA ASN A 37 2.04 14.58 1.82
C ASN A 37 3.22 14.27 2.75
N TRP A 38 3.57 15.19 3.66
CA TRP A 38 4.65 14.96 4.63
C TRP A 38 4.40 13.77 5.54
N ARG A 39 3.15 13.58 6.00
CA ARG A 39 2.78 12.39 6.78
C ARG A 39 2.89 11.10 5.99
N CYS A 40 2.48 11.10 4.73
CA CYS A 40 2.65 9.93 3.85
C CYS A 40 4.12 9.62 3.64
N SER A 41 4.95 10.60 3.27
CA SER A 41 6.39 10.42 3.08
C SER A 41 7.11 9.97 4.35
N PHE A 42 6.76 10.55 5.50
CA PHE A 42 7.33 10.15 6.79
C PHE A 42 6.94 8.72 7.16
N ARG A 43 5.66 8.33 7.01
CA ARG A 43 5.19 6.95 7.24
C ARG A 43 5.93 5.96 6.36
N GLU A 44 6.11 6.29 5.08
CA GLU A 44 6.80 5.44 4.12
C GLU A 44 8.28 5.28 4.49
N ALA A 45 8.96 6.36 4.85
CA ALA A 45 10.35 6.31 5.32
C ALA A 45 10.50 5.44 6.58
N VAL A 46 9.61 5.61 7.57
CA VAL A 46 9.60 4.77 8.78
C VAL A 46 9.30 3.31 8.44
N GLY A 47 8.37 3.05 7.52
CA GLY A 47 8.07 1.70 7.05
C GLY A 47 9.29 1.03 6.42
N ASN A 48 9.96 1.73 5.50
CA ASN A 48 11.16 1.23 4.82
C ASN A 48 12.31 0.95 5.79
N GLU A 49 12.57 1.85 6.74
CA GLU A 49 13.60 1.65 7.77
C GLU A 49 13.25 0.50 8.73
N SER A 50 11.97 0.40 9.12
CA SER A 50 11.51 -0.67 10.01
C SER A 50 11.62 -2.05 9.34
N VAL A 51 11.36 -2.12 8.03
CA VAL A 51 11.58 -3.33 7.22
C VAL A 51 13.06 -3.66 7.08
N SER A 52 13.89 -2.65 6.76
CA SER A 52 15.34 -2.81 6.62
C SER A 52 16.00 -3.35 7.89
N LYS A 53 15.56 -2.85 9.06
CA LYS A 53 16.05 -3.28 10.37
C LYS A 53 15.40 -4.55 10.89
N GLY A 54 14.43 -5.11 10.16
CA GLY A 54 13.68 -6.31 10.56
C GLY A 54 12.72 -6.09 11.73
N TRP A 55 12.42 -4.85 12.11
CA TRP A 55 11.48 -4.51 13.18
C TRP A 55 10.01 -4.69 12.75
N MET A 56 9.75 -4.55 11.45
CA MET A 56 8.48 -4.88 10.83
C MET A 56 8.72 -5.81 9.66
N SER A 57 7.90 -6.84 9.52
CA SER A 57 7.79 -7.52 8.24
C SER A 57 7.19 -6.55 7.23
N PRO A 58 7.70 -6.47 5.99
CA PRO A 58 6.99 -5.77 4.93
C PRO A 58 5.58 -6.35 4.83
N GLY A 59 4.61 -5.54 4.40
CA GLY A 59 3.21 -5.94 4.31
C GLY A 59 3.03 -7.34 3.73
N GLN A 60 1.95 -8.02 4.13
CA GLN A 60 1.67 -9.44 3.87
C GLN A 60 2.39 -10.00 2.63
N LYS A 61 3.55 -10.63 2.84
CA LYS A 61 4.27 -11.32 1.77
C LYS A 61 3.43 -12.51 1.33
N ILE A 62 3.11 -12.54 0.04
CA ILE A 62 2.44 -13.66 -0.61
C ILE A 62 3.51 -14.48 -1.34
N GLY A 63 3.54 -15.79 -1.08
CA GLY A 63 4.54 -16.72 -1.58
C GLY A 63 5.80 -16.78 -0.71
N GLY A 64 6.87 -17.34 -1.27
CA GLY A 64 8.14 -17.54 -0.57
C GLY A 64 8.29 -18.98 -0.08
N LYS A 65 8.63 -19.16 1.20
CA LYS A 65 8.78 -20.48 1.81
C LYS A 65 7.93 -20.61 3.07
N THR A 66 7.43 -21.82 3.34
CA THR A 66 6.75 -22.15 4.59
C THR A 66 7.74 -22.16 5.77
N ALA A 67 7.25 -22.29 7.00
CA ALA A 67 8.09 -22.40 8.19
C ALA A 67 9.05 -23.60 8.13
N GLU A 68 8.66 -24.64 7.40
CA GLU A 68 9.43 -25.87 7.15
C GLU A 68 10.40 -25.73 5.97
N GLY A 69 10.42 -24.58 5.29
CA GLY A 69 11.34 -24.26 4.20
C GLY A 69 10.88 -24.71 2.81
N GLU A 70 9.66 -25.22 2.66
CA GLU A 70 9.07 -25.61 1.37
C GLU A 70 8.62 -24.39 0.57
N LYS A 71 8.74 -24.42 -0.76
CA LYS A 71 8.28 -23.30 -1.59
C LYS A 71 6.76 -23.24 -1.60
N ILE A 72 6.21 -22.03 -1.43
CA ILE A 72 4.78 -21.78 -1.53
C ILE A 72 4.42 -21.56 -2.99
N ASP A 73 3.59 -22.43 -3.55
CA ASP A 73 2.99 -22.22 -4.86
C ASP A 73 1.97 -21.08 -4.80
N VAL A 74 2.03 -20.16 -5.76
CA VAL A 74 1.09 -19.05 -5.90
C VAL A 74 0.44 -19.12 -7.27
N PHE A 75 -0.89 -19.11 -7.29
CA PHE A 75 -1.67 -18.97 -8.52
C PHE A 75 -1.95 -17.50 -8.76
N MET A 76 -1.73 -17.07 -10.00
CA MET A 76 -2.01 -15.71 -10.45
C MET A 76 -3.05 -15.79 -11.55
N ASP A 77 -4.06 -14.92 -11.48
CA ASP A 77 -5.07 -14.80 -12.51
C ASP A 77 -5.48 -13.34 -12.70
N GLU A 78 -6.02 -13.03 -13.89
CA GLU A 78 -6.44 -11.70 -14.27
C GLU A 78 -7.95 -11.67 -14.53
N THR A 79 -8.62 -10.63 -14.03
CA THR A 79 -10.04 -10.42 -14.26
C THR A 79 -10.31 -8.99 -14.69
N LEU A 80 -11.13 -8.81 -15.72
CA LEU A 80 -11.63 -7.50 -16.11
C LEU A 80 -12.93 -7.20 -15.36
N CYS A 81 -12.87 -6.30 -14.38
CA CYS A 81 -14.03 -5.84 -13.65
C CYS A 81 -14.63 -4.60 -14.33
N GLY A 82 -15.74 -4.79 -15.05
CA GLY A 82 -16.52 -3.72 -15.66
C GLY A 82 -17.84 -3.47 -14.91
N HIS A 83 -18.29 -2.23 -14.89
CA HIS A 83 -19.63 -1.89 -14.39
C HIS A 83 -20.62 -1.73 -15.56
N CYS A 84 -21.75 -2.43 -15.47
CA CYS A 84 -22.89 -2.25 -16.36
C CYS A 84 -23.81 -1.16 -15.79
N LYS A 85 -24.04 -0.08 -16.55
CA LYS A 85 -24.98 0.97 -16.12
C LYS A 85 -26.38 0.34 -15.92
N PHE A 86 -26.94 0.46 -14.71
CA PHE A 86 -28.25 -0.10 -14.35
C PHE A 86 -28.41 -1.62 -14.55
N HIS A 87 -27.32 -2.40 -14.51
CA HIS A 87 -27.34 -3.86 -14.79
C HIS A 87 -27.94 -4.21 -16.17
N ARG A 88 -27.98 -3.26 -17.10
CA ARG A 88 -28.53 -3.45 -18.45
C ARG A 88 -27.51 -3.01 -19.49
N GLY A 89 -27.37 -3.80 -20.55
CA GLY A 89 -26.51 -3.48 -21.70
C GLY A 89 -25.05 -3.91 -21.54
N LYS A 90 -24.19 -3.41 -22.44
CA LYS A 90 -22.77 -3.76 -22.50
C LYS A 90 -22.02 -3.17 -21.30
N PRO A 91 -21.11 -3.91 -20.65
CA PRO A 91 -20.23 -3.36 -19.63
C PRO A 91 -19.48 -2.14 -20.15
N THR A 92 -19.46 -1.06 -19.37
CA THR A 92 -18.63 0.12 -19.64
C THR A 92 -17.16 -0.23 -19.35
N THR A 93 -16.23 0.62 -19.82
CA THR A 93 -14.77 0.55 -19.61
C THR A 93 -14.44 -0.04 -18.23
N GLY A 94 -13.86 -1.25 -18.23
CA GLY A 94 -13.53 -1.99 -17.01
C GLY A 94 -12.12 -1.71 -16.53
N VAL A 95 -11.87 -2.05 -15.27
CA VAL A 95 -10.55 -2.03 -14.66
C VAL A 95 -10.01 -3.46 -14.65
N TRP A 96 -8.78 -3.64 -15.11
CA TRP A 96 -8.10 -4.92 -14.97
C TRP A 96 -7.69 -5.11 -13.52
N ILE A 97 -7.96 -6.28 -12.98
CA ILE A 97 -7.54 -6.68 -11.64
C ILE A 97 -6.67 -7.91 -11.80
N VAL A 98 -5.47 -7.87 -11.25
CA VAL A 98 -4.61 -9.04 -11.12
C VAL A 98 -4.74 -9.55 -9.69
N GLY A 99 -5.11 -10.81 -9.55
CA GLY A 99 -5.25 -11.50 -8.28
C GLY A 99 -4.18 -12.57 -8.12
N CYS A 100 -3.71 -12.75 -6.89
CA CYS A 100 -2.83 -13.86 -6.53
C CYS A 100 -3.38 -14.57 -5.30
N VAL A 101 -3.26 -15.90 -5.28
CA VAL A 101 -3.63 -16.74 -4.13
C VAL A 101 -2.60 -17.81 -3.87
N GLU A 102 -2.22 -17.97 -2.61
CA GLU A 102 -1.33 -19.05 -2.19
C GLU A 102 -2.04 -20.40 -2.17
N LYS A 103 -1.31 -21.45 -2.56
CA LYS A 103 -1.73 -22.84 -2.37
C LYS A 103 -1.36 -23.32 -0.96
N THR A 104 -1.93 -22.67 0.05
CA THR A 104 -1.78 -23.00 1.47
C THR A 104 -3.17 -23.23 2.09
N GLU A 105 -3.25 -23.77 3.31
CA GLU A 105 -4.54 -23.91 4.01
C GLU A 105 -5.18 -22.55 4.32
N GLU A 106 -4.36 -21.55 4.67
CA GLU A 106 -4.80 -20.19 4.96
C GLU A 106 -5.29 -19.43 3.73
N ARG A 107 -4.90 -19.87 2.52
CA ARG A 107 -5.24 -19.26 1.22
C ARG A 107 -5.11 -17.74 1.20
N LYS A 108 -3.97 -17.22 1.68
CA LYS A 108 -3.68 -15.79 1.60
C LYS A 108 -3.79 -15.33 0.16
N PHE A 109 -4.45 -14.20 -0.06
CA PHE A 109 -4.65 -13.64 -1.39
C PHE A 109 -4.53 -12.12 -1.38
N PHE A 110 -4.21 -11.55 -2.54
CA PHE A 110 -4.32 -10.11 -2.79
C PHE A 110 -4.89 -9.86 -4.19
N PHE A 111 -5.48 -8.68 -4.37
CA PHE A 111 -5.93 -8.18 -5.66
C PHE A 111 -5.40 -6.77 -5.85
N VAL A 112 -4.87 -6.49 -7.04
CA VAL A 112 -4.41 -5.15 -7.40
C VAL A 112 -5.05 -4.72 -8.71
N ALA A 113 -5.60 -3.51 -8.72
CA ALA A 113 -6.09 -2.89 -9.95
C ALA A 113 -4.90 -2.44 -10.79
N VAL A 114 -4.90 -2.74 -12.08
CA VAL A 114 -3.85 -2.37 -13.03
C VAL A 114 -4.46 -1.65 -14.23
N GLU A 115 -3.76 -0.64 -14.75
CA GLU A 115 -4.20 0.09 -15.94
C GLU A 115 -3.94 -0.69 -17.23
N ASP A 116 -2.83 -1.46 -17.28
CA ASP A 116 -2.43 -2.27 -18.43
C ASP A 116 -1.95 -3.65 -17.97
N ARG A 117 -2.72 -4.69 -18.31
CA ARG A 117 -2.41 -6.09 -17.98
C ARG A 117 -1.07 -6.56 -18.55
N HIS A 118 -0.64 -6.02 -19.69
CA HIS A 118 0.57 -6.50 -20.36
C HIS A 118 1.86 -5.90 -19.77
N LYS A 119 1.74 -4.85 -18.96
CA LYS A 119 2.88 -4.14 -18.35
C LYS A 119 2.89 -4.22 -16.82
N ALA A 120 1.88 -4.85 -16.22
CA ALA A 120 1.81 -5.02 -14.79
C ALA A 120 2.99 -5.86 -14.29
N ARG A 121 3.92 -5.22 -13.59
CA ARG A 121 4.98 -5.89 -12.82
C ARG A 121 4.61 -5.78 -11.35
N ILE A 122 4.13 -6.89 -10.78
CA ILE A 122 3.87 -7.01 -9.36
C ILE A 122 5.22 -7.33 -8.71
N GLN A 123 5.75 -6.39 -7.90
CA GLN A 123 6.98 -6.56 -7.11
C GLN A 123 6.65 -6.94 -5.67
#